data_AF-A0A9Q5C4A0-F1
#
_entry.id   AF-A0A9Q5C4A0-F1
#
_cell.length_a   1.000
_cell.length_b   1.000
_cell.length_c   1.000
_cell.angle_alpha   90.00
_cell.angle_beta   90.00
_cell.angle_gamma   90.00
#
_symmetry.space_group_name_H-M   'P 1'
#
loop_
_entity.id
_entity.type
_entity.pdbx_description
1 polymer ?
#
loop_
_entity_poly.entity_id
_entity_poly.type
_entity_poly.pdbx_seq_one_letter_code
_entity_poly.pdbx_strand_id
1 'polypeptide(L)'
;MLDSKKLHHIGIAVGLIGLGCWYLVAERLSLFSLITEQFPESHKGAGLMVAIMVVMTPGFFIWKHYNRWLEKVLAIKGRYYEDSYYQNDSETKQK
;
A
#
# COMPACT_ATOMS: atom_id res chain seq x y z
N MET A 1 26.19 3.18 12.41
CA MET A 1 24.77 2.85 12.55
C MET A 1 23.99 3.66 11.52
N LEU A 2 23.30 3.02 10.57
CA LEU A 2 22.46 3.73 9.61
C LEU A 2 21.29 4.38 10.38
N ASP A 3 21.01 5.64 10.06
CA ASP A 3 19.88 6.38 10.63
C ASP A 3 18.56 5.66 10.29
N SER A 4 17.70 5.44 11.27
CA SER A 4 16.40 4.77 11.12
C SER A 4 15.53 5.42 10.03
N LYS A 5 15.69 6.73 9.79
CA LYS A 5 15.02 7.43 8.69
C LYS A 5 15.45 6.96 7.31
N LYS A 6 16.75 6.67 7.13
CA LYS A 6 17.30 6.15 5.87
C LYS A 6 16.86 4.71 5.63
N LEU A 7 16.88 3.89 6.69
CA LEU A 7 16.38 2.51 6.62
C LEU A 7 14.89 2.45 6.25
N HIS A 8 14.08 3.37 6.77
CA HIS A 8 12.68 3.49 6.38
C HIS A 8 12.50 3.80 4.89
N HIS A 9 13.21 4.79 4.35
CA HIS A 9 13.12 5.13 2.93
C HIS A 9 13.54 3.97 2.03
N ILE A 10 14.60 3.25 2.41
CA ILE A 10 15.02 2.04 1.69
C ILE A 10 13.93 0.97 1.76
N GLY A 11 13.35 0.72 2.94
CA GLY A 11 12.27 -0.25 3.09
C GLY A 11 11.02 0.12 2.28
N ILE A 12 10.62 1.39 2.27
CA ILE A 12 9.51 1.87 1.42
C ILE A 12 9.85 1.69 -0.07
N ALA A 13 11.09 1.96 -0.49
CA ALA A 13 11.53 1.75 -1.87
C ALA A 13 11.52 0.26 -2.26
N VAL A 14 11.94 -0.64 -1.36
CA VAL A 14 11.84 -2.10 -1.55
C VAL A 14 10.39 -2.52 -1.68
N GLY A 15 9.51 -1.99 -0.82
CA GLY A 15 8.08 -2.11 -1.00
C GLY A 15 7.69 -1.75 -2.42
N LEU A 16 8.09 -0.56 -2.90
CA LEU A 16 7.66 0.02 -4.19
C LEU A 16 8.01 -0.88 -5.36
N ILE A 17 9.22 -1.43 -5.32
CA ILE A 17 9.67 -2.44 -6.27
C ILE A 17 8.75 -3.67 -6.19
N GLY A 18 8.37 -4.11 -5.00
CA GLY A 18 7.38 -5.19 -4.81
C GLY A 18 6.02 -4.92 -5.46
N LEU A 19 5.49 -3.70 -5.42
CA LEU A 19 4.27 -3.34 -6.19
C LEU A 19 4.51 -3.38 -7.70
N GLY A 20 5.68 -2.94 -8.16
CA GLY A 20 6.08 -3.09 -9.54
C GLY A 20 6.13 -4.57 -9.97
N CYS A 21 6.72 -5.43 -9.14
CA CYS A 21 6.74 -6.87 -9.37
C CYS A 21 5.32 -7.46 -9.39
N TRP A 22 4.43 -7.04 -8.49
CA TRP A 22 3.03 -7.43 -8.50
C TRP A 22 2.35 -7.11 -9.84
N TYR A 23 2.51 -5.87 -10.32
CA TYR A 23 2.00 -5.45 -11.61
C TYR A 23 2.57 -6.31 -12.75
N LEU A 24 3.89 -6.54 -12.77
CA LEU A 24 4.53 -7.34 -13.82
C LEU A 24 4.06 -8.79 -13.82
N VAL A 25 3.84 -9.39 -12.65
CA VAL A 25 3.25 -10.74 -12.55
C VAL A 25 1.83 -10.75 -13.09
N ALA A 26 1.00 -9.76 -12.72
CA ALA A 26 -0.36 -9.64 -13.22
C ALA A 26 -0.42 -9.46 -14.74
N GLU A 27 0.47 -8.65 -15.30
CA GLU A 27 0.61 -8.44 -16.75
C GLU A 27 1.05 -9.72 -17.46
N ARG A 28 2.03 -10.45 -16.90
CA ARG A 28 2.51 -11.72 -17.44
C ARG A 28 1.45 -12.82 -17.43
N LEU A 29 0.54 -12.78 -16.48
CA LEU A 29 -0.62 -13.67 -16.39
C LEU A 29 -1.83 -13.13 -17.18
N SER A 30 -1.68 -11.97 -17.85
CA SER A 30 -2.73 -11.32 -18.63
C SER A 30 -4.00 -11.04 -17.83
N LEU A 31 -3.88 -10.77 -16.52
CA LEU A 31 -5.04 -10.53 -15.65
C LEU A 31 -5.84 -9.29 -16.08
N PHE A 32 -5.17 -8.28 -16.63
CA PHE A 32 -5.85 -7.07 -17.11
C PHE A 32 -6.68 -7.38 -18.36
N SER A 33 -6.12 -8.10 -19.35
CA SER A 33 -6.88 -8.45 -20.56
C SER A 33 -8.07 -9.35 -20.21
N LEU A 34 -7.85 -10.32 -19.33
CA LEU A 34 -8.88 -11.21 -18.80
C LEU A 34 -10.07 -10.47 -18.22
N ILE A 35 -9.92 -9.26 -17.68
CA ILE A 35 -11.03 -8.45 -17.16
C ILE A 35 -11.59 -7.51 -18.24
N THR A 36 -10.71 -6.86 -19.01
CA THR A 36 -11.12 -5.88 -20.03
C THR A 36 -11.92 -6.49 -21.18
N GLU A 37 -11.73 -7.76 -21.49
CA GLU A 37 -12.44 -8.46 -22.56
C GLU A 37 -13.94 -8.68 -22.27
N GLN A 38 -14.38 -8.53 -21.01
CA GLN A 38 -15.81 -8.57 -20.69
C GLN A 38 -16.53 -7.26 -21.01
N PHE A 39 -15.79 -6.22 -21.38
CA PHE A 39 -16.36 -4.91 -21.69
C PHE A 39 -16.49 -4.71 -23.21
N PRO A 40 -17.54 -4.02 -23.67
CA PRO A 40 -17.68 -3.64 -25.08
C PRO A 40 -16.50 -2.80 -25.57
N GLU A 41 -16.19 -2.88 -26.86
CA GLU A 41 -15.06 -2.14 -27.45
C GLU A 41 -15.12 -0.63 -27.19
N SER A 42 -16.32 -0.05 -27.25
CA SER A 42 -16.57 1.37 -26.97
C SER A 42 -16.23 1.80 -25.54
N HIS A 43 -16.12 0.86 -24.60
CA HIS A 43 -15.89 1.11 -23.17
C HIS A 43 -14.64 0.41 -22.62
N LYS A 44 -13.73 -0.07 -23.48
CA LYS A 44 -12.50 -0.76 -23.05
C LYS A 44 -11.65 0.05 -22.07
N GLY A 45 -11.62 1.38 -22.21
CA GLY A 45 -10.92 2.25 -21.24
C GLY A 45 -11.50 2.18 -19.82
N ALA A 46 -12.82 2.14 -19.69
CA ALA A 46 -13.48 1.95 -18.39
C ALA A 46 -13.25 0.54 -17.84
N GLY A 47 -13.30 -0.48 -18.72
CA GLY A 47 -12.94 -1.85 -18.37
C GLY A 47 -11.51 -1.96 -17.83
N LEU A 48 -10.56 -1.23 -18.42
CA LEU A 48 -9.17 -1.21 -17.95
C LEU A 48 -9.06 -0.61 -16.54
N MET A 49 -9.81 0.44 -16.24
CA MET A 49 -9.84 1.01 -14.90
C MET A 49 -10.37 0.01 -13.87
N VAL A 50 -11.44 -0.73 -14.20
CA VAL A 50 -11.96 -1.80 -13.33
C VAL A 50 -10.92 -2.91 -13.15
N ALA A 51 -10.26 -3.33 -14.23
CA ALA A 51 -9.20 -4.33 -14.16
C ALA A 51 -8.06 -3.88 -13.23
N ILE A 52 -7.62 -2.62 -13.35
CA ILE A 52 -6.61 -2.03 -12.47
C ILE A 52 -7.08 -2.05 -11.02
N MET A 53 -8.32 -1.65 -10.72
CA MET A 53 -8.82 -1.70 -9.35
C MET A 53 -8.80 -3.12 -8.79
N VAL A 54 -9.38 -4.08 -9.51
CA VAL A 54 -9.48 -5.48 -9.06
C VAL A 54 -8.09 -6.11 -8.86
N VAL A 55 -7.15 -5.86 -9.77
CA VAL A 55 -5.80 -6.44 -9.71
C VAL A 55 -4.91 -5.72 -8.69
N MET A 56 -5.00 -4.40 -8.56
CA MET A 56 -4.10 -3.62 -7.70
C MET A 56 -4.55 -3.56 -6.25
N THR A 57 -5.85 -3.58 -5.95
CA THR A 57 -6.37 -3.59 -4.56
C THR A 57 -5.71 -4.66 -3.68
N PRO A 58 -5.59 -5.94 -4.07
CA PRO A 58 -4.88 -6.94 -3.29
C PRO A 58 -3.37 -6.62 -3.16
N GLY A 59 -2.74 -6.10 -4.21
CA GLY A 59 -1.35 -5.63 -4.15
C GLY A 59 -1.15 -4.52 -3.10
N PHE A 60 -2.04 -3.53 -3.06
CA PHE A 60 -2.03 -2.47 -2.06
C PHE A 60 -2.37 -2.97 -0.65
N PHE A 61 -3.19 -4.02 -0.52
CA PHE A 61 -3.46 -4.64 0.76
C PHE A 61 -2.21 -5.30 1.34
N ILE A 62 -1.48 -6.07 0.52
CA ILE A 62 -0.19 -6.67 0.90
C ILE A 62 0.82 -5.58 1.27
N TRP A 63 0.91 -4.53 0.45
CA TRP A 63 1.76 -3.36 0.71
C TRP A 63 1.49 -2.72 2.08
N LYS A 64 0.21 -2.50 2.42
CA LYS A 64 -0.19 -1.93 3.71
C LYS A 64 0.32 -2.78 4.87
N HIS A 65 0.22 -4.10 4.78
CA HIS A 65 0.72 -5.01 5.81
C HIS A 65 2.25 -5.01 5.87
N TYR A 66 2.93 -4.98 4.73
CA TYR A 66 4.37 -4.84 4.64
C TYR A 66 4.86 -3.55 5.32
N ASN A 67 4.25 -2.40 5.04
CA ASN A 67 4.63 -1.13 5.66
C ASN A 67 4.43 -1.15 7.18
N ARG A 68 3.29 -1.66 7.66
CA ARG A 68 3.04 -1.81 9.10
C ARG A 68 4.06 -2.72 9.77
N TRP A 69 4.47 -3.80 9.10
CA TRP A 69 5.52 -4.68 9.60
C TRP A 69 6.87 -3.98 9.62
N LEU A 70 7.25 -3.28 8.55
CA LEU A 70 8.49 -2.52 8.43
C LEU A 70 8.61 -1.45 9.52
N GLU A 71 7.54 -0.70 9.79
CA GLU A 71 7.49 0.31 10.85
C GLU A 71 7.69 -0.29 12.24
N LYS A 72 7.04 -1.43 12.52
CA LYS A 72 7.21 -2.17 13.79
C LYS A 72 8.65 -2.65 13.96
N VAL A 73 9.26 -3.20 12.91
CA VAL A 73 10.65 -3.69 12.93
C VAL A 73 11.64 -2.55 13.16
N LEU A 74 11.40 -1.38 12.54
CA LEU A 74 12.27 -0.22 12.68
C LEU A 74 11.98 0.61 13.95
N ALA A 75 11.04 0.17 14.79
CA ALA A 75 10.55 0.90 15.96
C ALA A 75 10.17 2.36 15.66
N ILE A 76 9.73 2.62 14.42
CA ILE A 76 9.32 3.95 13.99
C ILE A 76 7.90 4.16 14.51
N LYS A 77 7.81 4.82 15.66
CA LYS A 77 6.55 5.40 16.12
C LYS A 77 6.23 6.58 15.20
N GLY A 78 5.60 6.31 14.07
CA GLY A 78 4.90 7.37 13.34
C GLY A 78 3.92 8.02 14.32
N ARG A 79 3.87 9.35 14.36
CA ARG A 79 2.80 10.04 15.09
C ARG A 79 1.54 9.78 14.27
N TYR A 80 0.76 8.77 14.63
CA TYR A 80 -0.53 8.55 13.98
C TYR A 80 -1.46 9.68 14.41
N TYR A 81 -2.35 10.14 13.53
CA TYR A 81 -3.30 11.23 13.85
C TYR A 81 -4.07 10.94 15.16
N GLU A 82 -4.36 9.65 15.37
CA GLU A 82 -4.99 9.09 16.55
C GLU A 82 -4.14 9.24 17.83
N ASP A 83 -2.81 9.13 17.76
CA ASP A 83 -1.92 9.24 18.92
C ASP A 83 -1.99 10.65 19.55
N SER A 84 -2.12 11.69 18.72
CA SER A 84 -2.33 13.06 19.17
C SER A 84 -3.73 13.32 19.71
N TYR A 85 -4.74 12.57 19.25
CA TYR A 85 -6.11 12.70 19.73
C TYR A 85 -6.26 12.13 21.14
N TYR A 86 -5.71 10.92 21.38
CA TYR A 86 -5.78 10.25 22.69
C TYR A 86 -4.80 10.81 23.74
N GLN A 87 -3.76 11.55 23.34
CA GLN A 87 -2.87 12.24 24.28
C GLN A 87 -3.61 13.26 25.17
N ASN A 88 -4.61 13.96 24.61
CA ASN A 88 -5.38 14.97 25.35
C ASN A 88 -6.37 14.34 26.35
N ASP A 89 -6.85 13.13 26.08
CA ASP A 89 -7.78 12.42 26.98
C ASP A 89 -7.07 11.87 28.23
N SER A 90 -5.79 11.50 28.11
CA SER A 90 -4.98 11.06 29.24
C SER A 90 -4.64 12.19 30.23
N GLU A 91 -4.49 13.43 29.75
CA GLU A 91 -4.21 14.58 30.63
C GLU A 91 -5.47 15.08 31.37
N THR A 92 -6.65 14.90 30.76
CA THR A 92 -7.92 15.36 31.37
C THR A 92 -8.37 14.48 32.54
N LYS A 93 -7.95 13.21 32.61
CA LYS A 93 -8.29 12.30 33.72
C LYS A 93 -7.37 12.39 34.94
N GLN A 94 -6.32 13.20 34.90
CA GLN A 94 -5.37 13.39 36.02
C GLN A 94 -5.52 14.72 36.76
N LYS A 95 -6.56 15.52 36.46
CA LYS A 95 -6.89 16.75 37.20
C LYS A 95 -8.09 16.56 38.11
#